data_AF-A0A8I1J1E9-F1
#
_entry.id   AF-A0A8I1J1E9-F1
#
_cell.length_a   1.000
_cell.length_b   1.000
_cell.length_c   1.000
_cell.angle_alpha   90.00
_cell.angle_beta   90.00
_cell.angle_gamma   90.00
#
_symmetry.space_group_name_H-M   'P 1'
#
loop_
_entity.id
_entity.type
_entity.pdbx_description
1 polymer ?
#
loop_
_entity_poly.entity_id
_entity_poly.type
_entity_poly.pdbx_seq_one_letter_code
_entity_poly.pdbx_strand_id
1 'polypeptide(L)'
;MNIYEAISSLVFYGEKEGLIEKEDEIYTRNRIMTVLSLDSFEDAEPKKDAELEDILSLILQYAEENGLCESSVVYRDLFDTKVMGTLVARPSDIIAEFRKKYSVSPEEATSYYYHLSRKSNYIREYRIKNDIKWITKTDYGDIDITINLSKPEKDPKAIAAALKCRQSSYPKCQLCKENEGYAGRVNHPARENHRIIPVTMGGSQWYFQYSPYVYYNEHCIVFNGEHTPMKIDEGAFLKLFDFVKQFPHYFVGSNADLPIVGGSILTHEHFQGGNYTFAMAKAPIETELSFAGYEDVSAGIVKWPMSVIRLSGKDSERICSLGGRILAAWRNYTDEDAFIFATTDGVPHNTITPIARKRGENFELDLVLRNNITTKQYPDGVYHPHPEYHHIKKENIGLIEVMGLAVLPARLKTEMELLKEAMLSGADIEKDERIAKHKAWAEAIKNKYDITEENCDDILKHEIGVVFAAILEQCGVFARTEKGKEQFLKFADSVK
;
A
#
# COMPACT_ATOMS: atom_id res chain seq x y z
N MET A 1 -23.65 -10.78 26.52
CA MET A 1 -23.53 -9.32 26.44
C MET A 1 -24.78 -8.82 25.75
N ASN A 2 -25.58 -8.02 26.42
CA ASN A 2 -26.68 -7.26 25.83
C ASN A 2 -26.15 -5.91 25.29
N ILE A 3 -27.02 -5.10 24.68
CA ILE A 3 -26.61 -3.83 24.07
C ILE A 3 -26.01 -2.84 25.08
N TYR A 4 -26.53 -2.75 26.31
CA TYR A 4 -26.03 -1.83 27.33
C TYR A 4 -24.64 -2.26 27.85
N GLU A 5 -24.43 -3.56 28.07
CA GLU A 5 -23.10 -4.12 28.37
C GLU A 5 -22.12 -3.83 27.23
N ALA A 6 -22.57 -3.86 25.96
CA ALA A 6 -21.74 -3.55 24.80
C ALA A 6 -21.31 -2.07 24.78
N ILE A 7 -22.25 -1.17 25.06
CA ILE A 7 -21.98 0.27 25.16
C ILE A 7 -21.00 0.54 26.29
N SER A 8 -21.22 -0.01 27.50
CA SER A 8 -20.27 0.12 28.62
C SER A 8 -18.89 -0.43 28.25
N SER A 9 -18.83 -1.59 27.61
CA SER A 9 -17.57 -2.21 27.19
C SER A 9 -16.84 -1.35 26.15
N LEU A 10 -17.57 -0.70 25.23
CA LEU A 10 -16.99 0.18 24.22
C LEU A 10 -16.44 1.49 24.83
N VAL A 11 -17.15 2.08 25.80
CA VAL A 11 -16.66 3.26 26.52
C VAL A 11 -15.40 2.90 27.33
N PHE A 12 -15.44 1.79 28.07
CA PHE A 12 -14.27 1.28 28.79
C PHE A 12 -13.08 0.98 27.87
N TYR A 13 -13.34 0.42 26.67
CA TYR A 13 -12.31 0.24 25.64
C TYR A 13 -11.68 1.58 25.25
N GLY A 14 -12.50 2.62 25.03
CA GLY A 14 -12.04 3.96 24.72
C GLY A 14 -11.09 4.52 25.78
N GLU A 15 -11.44 4.38 27.05
CA GLU A 15 -10.58 4.82 28.17
C GLU A 15 -9.28 4.00 28.24
N LYS A 16 -9.41 2.67 28.20
CA LYS A 16 -8.27 1.74 28.29
C LYS A 16 -7.22 2.00 27.20
N GLU A 17 -7.66 2.34 26.00
CA GLU A 17 -6.80 2.58 24.85
C GLU A 17 -6.40 4.06 24.70
N GLY A 18 -6.84 4.94 25.59
CA GLY A 18 -6.51 6.37 25.58
C GLY A 18 -7.15 7.14 24.42
N LEU A 19 -8.32 6.70 23.95
CA LEU A 19 -9.12 7.42 22.96
C LEU A 19 -9.97 8.52 23.59
N ILE A 20 -10.41 8.29 24.82
CA ILE A 20 -11.17 9.22 25.66
C ILE A 20 -10.58 9.26 27.07
N GLU A 21 -10.84 10.34 27.80
CA GLU A 21 -10.50 10.45 29.22
C GLU A 21 -11.68 10.03 30.09
N LYS A 22 -11.42 9.77 31.38
CA LYS A 22 -12.44 9.33 32.34
C LYS A 22 -13.61 10.32 32.45
N GLU A 23 -13.33 11.61 32.33
CA GLU A 23 -14.33 12.66 32.36
C GLU A 23 -15.32 12.59 31.19
N ASP A 24 -14.96 11.91 30.09
CA ASP A 24 -15.77 11.77 28.88
C ASP A 24 -16.66 10.52 28.88
N GLU A 25 -16.63 9.68 29.93
CA GLU A 25 -17.37 8.41 29.99
C GLU A 25 -18.87 8.59 29.68
N ILE A 26 -19.53 9.48 30.43
CA ILE A 26 -20.97 9.76 30.30
C ILE A 26 -21.27 10.43 28.96
N TYR A 27 -20.41 11.36 28.52
CA TYR A 27 -20.58 12.04 27.24
C TYR A 27 -20.54 11.03 26.10
N THR A 28 -19.52 10.18 26.05
CA THR A 28 -19.31 9.15 25.03
C THR A 28 -20.46 8.15 25.01
N ARG A 29 -20.90 7.66 26.18
CA ARG A 29 -22.09 6.80 26.30
C ARG A 29 -23.30 7.43 25.60
N ASN A 30 -23.61 8.68 25.90
CA ASN A 30 -24.74 9.39 25.31
C ASN A 30 -24.59 9.59 23.78
N ARG A 31 -23.36 9.79 23.29
CA ARG A 31 -23.08 9.85 21.85
C ARG A 31 -23.33 8.50 21.16
N ILE A 32 -22.88 7.40 21.76
CA ILE A 32 -23.12 6.04 21.24
C ILE A 32 -24.63 5.74 21.23
N MET A 33 -25.34 6.04 22.33
CA MET A 33 -26.81 5.87 22.40
C MET A 33 -27.54 6.66 21.32
N THR A 34 -27.09 7.89 21.03
CA THR A 34 -27.64 8.70 19.93
C THR A 34 -27.48 8.00 18.58
N VAL A 35 -26.32 7.37 18.33
CA VAL A 35 -26.09 6.59 17.09
C VAL A 35 -27.00 5.37 17.03
N LEU A 36 -27.27 4.75 18.18
CA LEU A 36 -28.13 3.56 18.32
C LEU A 36 -29.61 3.88 18.48
N SER A 37 -30.02 5.15 18.44
CA SER A 37 -31.41 5.58 18.65
C SER A 37 -32.02 5.07 19.97
N LEU A 38 -31.20 4.97 21.03
CA LEU A 38 -31.63 4.61 22.38
C LEU A 38 -32.01 5.86 23.19
N ASP A 39 -33.14 5.79 23.88
CA ASP A 39 -33.67 6.86 24.76
C ASP A 39 -33.40 6.61 26.25
N SER A 40 -33.01 5.39 26.61
CA SER A 40 -32.73 4.97 27.98
C SER A 40 -31.49 4.07 28.03
N PHE A 41 -30.86 4.01 29.21
CA PHE A 41 -29.70 3.17 29.49
C PHE A 41 -29.94 2.40 30.77
N GLU A 42 -29.76 1.08 30.72
CA GLU A 42 -29.73 0.25 31.92
C GLU A 42 -28.28 0.09 32.38
N ASP A 43 -28.02 0.37 33.66
CA ASP A 43 -26.67 0.24 34.22
C ASP A 43 -26.15 -1.18 34.04
N ALA A 44 -25.03 -1.28 33.33
CA ALA A 44 -24.39 -2.53 32.96
C ALA A 44 -22.88 -2.40 33.14
N GLU A 45 -22.29 -3.36 33.85
CA GLU A 45 -20.84 -3.43 34.03
C GLU A 45 -20.13 -3.76 32.70
N PRO A 46 -19.01 -3.09 32.36
CA PRO A 46 -18.26 -3.39 31.15
C PRO A 46 -17.60 -4.77 31.25
N LYS A 47 -17.63 -5.53 30.15
CA LYS A 47 -16.84 -6.76 30.03
C LYS A 47 -15.40 -6.37 29.65
N LYS A 48 -14.53 -6.24 30.66
CA LYS A 48 -13.17 -5.71 30.52
C LYS A 48 -12.24 -6.50 29.58
N ASP A 49 -12.53 -7.79 29.39
CA ASP A 49 -11.77 -8.70 28.53
C ASP A 49 -12.42 -8.92 27.15
N ALA A 50 -13.44 -8.13 26.79
CA ALA A 50 -14.05 -8.22 25.46
C ALA A 50 -13.14 -7.59 24.39
N GLU A 51 -12.96 -8.30 23.28
CA GLU A 51 -12.26 -7.78 22.11
C GLU A 51 -13.14 -6.76 21.37
N LEU A 52 -12.51 -5.75 20.76
CA LEU A 52 -13.25 -4.70 20.03
C LEU A 52 -14.15 -5.30 18.93
N GLU A 53 -13.67 -6.34 18.25
CA GLU A 53 -14.41 -7.04 17.20
C GLU A 53 -15.73 -7.63 17.73
N ASP A 54 -15.72 -8.21 18.94
CA ASP A 54 -16.90 -8.80 19.57
C ASP A 54 -17.89 -7.72 20.01
N ILE A 55 -17.38 -6.63 20.61
CA ILE A 55 -18.19 -5.49 21.04
C ILE A 55 -18.91 -4.86 19.83
N LEU A 56 -18.16 -4.56 18.76
CA LEU A 56 -18.73 -3.99 17.54
C LEU A 56 -19.68 -4.96 16.84
N SER A 57 -19.40 -6.27 16.85
CA SER A 57 -20.27 -7.28 16.23
C SER A 57 -21.66 -7.30 16.87
N LEU A 58 -21.73 -7.18 18.20
CA LEU A 58 -23.00 -7.11 18.92
C LEU A 58 -23.75 -5.79 18.67
N ILE A 59 -23.04 -4.66 18.64
CA ILE A 59 -23.61 -3.35 18.31
C ILE A 59 -24.18 -3.36 16.89
N LEU A 60 -23.45 -3.95 15.94
CA LEU A 60 -23.89 -4.10 14.55
C LEU A 60 -25.11 -5.01 14.42
N GLN A 61 -25.15 -6.13 15.17
CA GLN A 61 -26.32 -7.00 15.22
C GLN A 61 -27.56 -6.23 15.71
N TYR A 62 -27.42 -5.47 16.81
CA TYR A 62 -28.50 -4.62 17.31
C TYR A 62 -28.95 -3.61 16.25
N ALA A 63 -28.00 -2.97 15.56
CA ALA A 63 -28.31 -2.00 14.52
C ALA A 63 -29.09 -2.62 13.34
N GLU A 64 -28.77 -3.84 12.94
CA GLU A 64 -29.51 -4.57 11.89
C GLU A 64 -30.92 -4.96 12.37
N GLU A 65 -31.03 -5.55 13.56
CA GLU A 65 -32.31 -5.99 14.14
C GLU A 65 -33.30 -4.84 14.34
N ASN A 66 -32.80 -3.63 14.58
CA ASN A 66 -33.61 -2.42 14.78
C ASN A 66 -33.70 -1.53 13.53
N GLY A 67 -33.21 -1.98 12.38
CA GLY A 67 -33.34 -1.25 11.10
C GLY A 67 -32.50 0.04 11.01
N LEU A 68 -31.44 0.16 11.81
CA LEU A 68 -30.51 1.29 11.79
C LEU A 68 -29.44 1.15 10.68
N CYS A 69 -29.16 -0.08 10.24
CA CYS A 69 -28.35 -0.37 9.06
C CYS A 69 -28.86 -1.61 8.32
N GLU A 70 -28.53 -1.73 7.02
CA GLU A 70 -28.86 -2.93 6.25
C GLU A 70 -27.84 -4.06 6.55
N SER A 71 -28.32 -5.30 6.51
CA SER A 71 -27.49 -6.51 6.66
C SER A 71 -26.61 -6.76 5.44
N SER A 72 -25.51 -6.01 5.32
CA SER A 72 -24.44 -6.24 4.35
C SER A 72 -23.09 -5.74 4.89
N VAL A 73 -21.98 -6.26 4.35
CA VAL A 73 -20.62 -5.84 4.73
C VAL A 73 -20.44 -4.32 4.60
N VAL A 74 -20.89 -3.72 3.50
CA VAL A 74 -20.69 -2.28 3.25
C VAL A 74 -21.44 -1.42 4.27
N TYR A 75 -22.70 -1.74 4.56
CA TYR A 75 -23.49 -0.96 5.52
C TYR A 75 -23.05 -1.17 6.96
N ARG A 76 -22.61 -2.38 7.32
CA ARG A 76 -21.95 -2.65 8.60
C ARG A 76 -20.68 -1.81 8.76
N ASP A 77 -19.85 -1.72 7.71
CA ASP A 77 -18.62 -0.92 7.71
C ASP A 77 -18.88 0.60 7.84
N LEU A 78 -20.00 1.09 7.29
CA LEU A 78 -20.40 2.48 7.50
C LEU A 78 -20.85 2.70 8.96
N PHE A 79 -21.65 1.77 9.50
CA PHE A 79 -22.24 1.93 10.82
C PHE A 79 -21.22 1.77 11.96
N ASP A 80 -20.31 0.79 11.89
CA ASP A 80 -19.27 0.66 12.91
C ASP A 80 -18.28 1.83 12.91
N THR A 81 -17.97 2.38 11.74
CA THR A 81 -17.15 3.59 11.60
C THR A 81 -17.82 4.80 12.26
N LYS A 82 -19.15 4.93 12.10
CA LYS A 82 -19.96 5.96 12.78
C LYS A 82 -19.94 5.80 14.30
N VAL A 83 -20.08 4.57 14.79
CA VAL A 83 -19.98 4.26 16.23
C VAL A 83 -18.58 4.61 16.75
N MET A 84 -17.52 4.15 16.08
CA MET A 84 -16.14 4.43 16.47
C MET A 84 -15.79 5.92 16.39
N GLY A 85 -16.42 6.67 15.48
CA GLY A 85 -16.27 8.12 15.39
C GLY A 85 -16.68 8.85 16.68
N THR A 86 -17.51 8.25 17.53
CA THR A 86 -17.89 8.83 18.84
C THR A 86 -16.76 8.79 19.87
N LEU A 87 -15.76 7.94 19.67
CA LEU A 87 -14.59 7.77 20.54
C LEU A 87 -13.38 8.60 20.11
N VAL A 88 -13.43 9.26 18.95
CA VAL A 88 -12.26 9.95 18.39
C VAL A 88 -12.41 11.45 18.58
N ALA A 89 -11.47 12.06 19.29
CA ALA A 89 -11.41 13.51 19.51
C ALA A 89 -11.38 14.32 18.21
N ARG A 90 -11.62 15.63 18.29
CA ARG A 90 -11.65 16.51 17.11
C ARG A 90 -10.27 16.64 16.49
N PRO A 91 -10.16 16.96 15.18
CA PRO A 91 -8.86 17.11 14.52
C PRO A 91 -7.90 18.09 15.23
N SER A 92 -8.40 19.20 15.78
CA SER A 92 -7.57 20.16 16.54
C SER A 92 -6.86 19.54 17.72
N ASP A 93 -7.53 18.65 18.44
CA ASP A 93 -7.05 18.06 19.69
C ASP A 93 -6.00 16.98 19.36
N ILE A 94 -6.25 16.17 18.33
CA ILE A 94 -5.30 15.18 17.81
C ILE A 94 -4.04 15.84 17.25
N ILE A 95 -4.18 16.92 16.47
CA ILE A 95 -3.04 17.66 15.92
C ILE A 95 -2.21 18.30 17.04
N ALA A 96 -2.86 18.82 18.09
CA ALA A 96 -2.16 19.39 19.24
C ALA A 96 -1.33 18.35 19.98
N GLU A 97 -1.91 17.17 20.28
CA GLU A 97 -1.17 16.08 20.93
C GLU A 97 -0.05 15.54 20.02
N PHE A 98 -0.31 15.38 18.72
CA PHE A 98 0.74 14.99 17.77
C PHE A 98 1.94 15.94 17.81
N ARG A 99 1.69 17.26 17.77
CA ARG A 99 2.76 18.27 17.83
C ARG A 99 3.53 18.24 19.15
N LYS A 100 2.83 18.00 20.26
CA LYS A 100 3.44 17.84 21.58
C LYS A 100 4.36 16.61 21.61
N LYS A 101 3.92 15.46 21.11
CA LYS A 101 4.77 14.27 20.96
C LYS A 101 5.95 14.52 20.00
N TYR A 102 5.70 15.22 18.90
CA TYR A 102 6.74 15.57 17.92
C TYR A 102 7.84 16.45 18.50
N SER A 103 7.51 17.30 19.49
CA SER A 103 8.50 18.10 20.20
C SER A 103 9.47 17.27 21.06
N VAL A 104 9.11 16.02 21.37
CA VAL A 104 10.00 15.04 22.01
C VAL A 104 10.80 14.31 20.93
N SER A 105 10.10 13.64 20.00
CA SER A 105 10.72 13.11 18.78
C SER A 105 9.67 12.81 17.68
N PRO A 106 10.09 12.74 16.40
CA PRO A 106 9.23 12.27 15.31
C PRO A 106 8.67 10.86 15.57
N GLU A 107 9.45 9.97 16.17
CA GLU A 107 9.07 8.59 16.49
C GLU A 107 7.93 8.54 17.51
N GLU A 108 8.00 9.34 18.59
CA GLU A 108 6.91 9.42 19.57
C GLU A 108 5.60 9.91 18.94
N ALA A 109 5.69 10.91 18.05
CA ALA A 109 4.52 11.43 17.34
C ALA A 109 3.88 10.38 16.43
N THR A 110 4.69 9.68 15.63
CA THR A 110 4.21 8.61 14.75
C THR A 110 3.70 7.41 15.55
N SER A 111 4.33 7.06 16.67
CA SER A 111 3.89 5.97 17.54
C SER A 111 2.51 6.25 18.14
N TYR A 112 2.30 7.46 18.68
CA TYR A 112 0.99 7.92 19.14
C TYR A 112 -0.06 7.87 18.02
N TYR A 113 0.27 8.42 16.85
CA TYR A 113 -0.68 8.50 15.75
C TYR A 113 -1.03 7.14 15.16
N TYR A 114 -0.07 6.21 15.11
CA TYR A 114 -0.29 4.84 14.66
C TYR A 114 -1.14 4.06 15.66
N HIS A 115 -0.89 4.23 16.97
CA HIS A 115 -1.74 3.68 18.03
C HIS A 115 -3.18 4.19 17.88
N LEU A 116 -3.38 5.50 17.76
CA LEU A 116 -4.69 6.09 17.51
C LEU A 116 -5.38 5.48 16.28
N SER A 117 -4.65 5.34 15.17
CA SER A 117 -5.21 4.80 13.92
C SER A 117 -5.61 3.32 14.02
N ARG A 118 -4.91 2.53 14.85
CA ARG A 118 -5.28 1.14 15.16
C ARG A 118 -6.49 1.07 16.09
N LYS A 119 -6.47 1.82 17.19
CA LYS A 119 -7.49 1.73 18.24
C LYS A 119 -8.79 2.44 17.91
N SER A 120 -8.76 3.45 17.05
CA SER A 120 -9.97 4.03 16.46
C SER A 120 -10.69 3.10 15.47
N ASN A 121 -10.14 1.91 15.20
CA ASN A 121 -10.60 0.97 14.18
C ASN A 121 -10.57 1.54 12.74
N TYR A 122 -9.79 2.61 12.51
CA TYR A 122 -9.52 3.08 11.16
C TYR A 122 -8.64 2.07 10.41
N ILE A 123 -7.63 1.53 11.08
CA ILE A 123 -6.90 0.32 10.68
C ILE A 123 -7.60 -0.87 11.32
N ARG A 124 -8.28 -1.68 10.51
CA ARG A 124 -9.06 -2.85 10.97
C ARG A 124 -8.15 -4.05 11.18
N GLU A 125 -7.46 -4.10 12.31
CA GLU A 125 -6.46 -5.13 12.63
C GLU A 125 -7.00 -6.56 12.53
N TYR A 126 -8.25 -6.77 12.93
CA TYR A 126 -8.92 -8.06 12.87
C TYR A 126 -9.16 -8.56 11.43
N ARG A 127 -9.06 -7.70 10.41
CA ARG A 127 -9.04 -8.12 9.01
C ARG A 127 -7.64 -8.42 8.53
N ILE A 128 -6.68 -7.60 8.95
CA ILE A 128 -5.26 -7.73 8.58
C ILE A 128 -4.66 -9.02 9.16
N LYS A 129 -5.08 -9.46 10.35
CA LYS A 129 -4.64 -10.73 10.96
C LYS A 129 -4.93 -11.96 10.09
N ASN A 130 -5.87 -11.84 9.15
CA ASN A 130 -6.23 -12.94 8.26
C ASN A 130 -5.32 -13.02 7.03
N ASP A 131 -4.57 -11.97 6.70
CA ASP A 131 -3.66 -11.96 5.55
C ASP A 131 -2.59 -13.05 5.70
N ILE A 132 -2.36 -13.82 4.63
CA ILE A 132 -1.28 -14.82 4.62
C ILE A 132 0.01 -14.10 4.25
N LYS A 133 1.08 -14.32 5.02
CA LYS A 133 2.39 -13.69 4.82
C LYS A 133 3.51 -14.72 4.95
N TRP A 134 4.48 -14.65 4.05
CA TRP A 134 5.72 -15.43 4.14
C TRP A 134 6.86 -14.70 3.44
N ILE A 135 8.08 -15.18 3.67
CA ILE A 135 9.29 -14.65 3.04
C ILE A 135 9.82 -15.69 2.07
N THR A 136 10.19 -15.26 0.87
CA THR A 136 10.89 -16.11 -0.10
C THR A 136 12.31 -15.60 -0.32
N LYS A 137 13.28 -16.50 -0.22
CA LYS A 137 14.68 -16.21 -0.52
C LYS A 137 14.90 -16.24 -2.04
N THR A 138 15.55 -15.21 -2.57
CA THR A 138 15.89 -15.09 -3.99
C THR A 138 17.33 -14.61 -4.16
N ASP A 139 17.83 -14.62 -5.39
CA ASP A 139 19.16 -14.07 -5.73
C ASP A 139 19.28 -12.56 -5.49
N TYR A 140 18.15 -11.88 -5.31
CA TYR A 140 18.02 -10.45 -5.02
C TYR A 140 17.81 -10.15 -3.53
N GLY A 141 17.74 -11.19 -2.68
CA GLY A 141 17.47 -11.10 -1.25
C GLY A 141 16.09 -11.66 -0.88
N ASP A 142 15.72 -11.43 0.38
CA ASP A 142 14.48 -11.91 0.98
C ASP A 142 13.32 -11.01 0.55
N ILE A 143 12.42 -11.51 -0.29
CA ILE A 143 11.20 -10.81 -0.71
C ILE A 143 10.01 -11.21 0.19
N ASP A 144 9.18 -10.22 0.50
CA ASP A 144 7.96 -10.42 1.27
C ASP A 144 6.82 -10.82 0.31
N ILE A 145 6.06 -11.85 0.66
CA ILE A 145 4.87 -12.25 -0.09
C ILE A 145 3.66 -12.15 0.82
N THR A 146 2.58 -11.54 0.32
CA THR A 146 1.30 -11.54 1.02
C THR A 146 0.12 -11.84 0.10
N ILE A 147 -0.82 -12.65 0.57
CA ILE A 147 -2.15 -12.79 -0.01
C ILE A 147 -3.09 -11.89 0.80
N ASN A 148 -3.61 -10.84 0.16
CA ASN A 148 -4.48 -9.87 0.81
C ASN A 148 -5.90 -10.43 0.94
N LEU A 149 -6.31 -10.68 2.17
CA LEU A 149 -7.64 -11.17 2.57
C LEU A 149 -8.42 -10.10 3.36
N SER A 150 -7.75 -9.01 3.76
CA SER A 150 -8.33 -7.91 4.52
C SER A 150 -9.21 -6.98 3.70
N LYS A 151 -9.05 -6.96 2.37
CA LYS A 151 -9.89 -6.16 1.46
C LYS A 151 -11.19 -6.91 1.11
N PRO A 152 -12.37 -6.45 1.58
CA PRO A 152 -13.61 -7.15 1.30
C PRO A 152 -13.97 -7.07 -0.20
N GLU A 153 -14.41 -8.19 -0.77
CA GLU A 153 -15.07 -8.19 -2.07
C GLU A 153 -16.41 -7.46 -1.98
N LYS A 154 -16.75 -6.70 -3.03
CA LYS A 154 -18.03 -5.98 -3.07
C LYS A 154 -19.15 -6.95 -3.43
N ASP A 155 -20.14 -7.08 -2.56
CA ASP A 155 -21.38 -7.82 -2.82
C ASP A 155 -22.09 -7.27 -4.08
N PRO A 156 -22.55 -8.13 -5.02
CA PRO A 156 -23.41 -7.75 -6.14
C PRO A 156 -24.55 -6.78 -5.78
N LYS A 157 -25.19 -6.95 -4.61
CA LYS A 157 -26.23 -6.03 -4.12
C LYS A 157 -25.68 -4.62 -3.84
N ALA A 158 -24.52 -4.53 -3.20
CA ALA A 158 -23.85 -3.26 -2.93
C ALA A 158 -23.37 -2.60 -4.23
N ILE A 159 -22.94 -3.37 -5.23
CA ILE A 159 -22.61 -2.86 -6.57
C ILE A 159 -23.86 -2.27 -7.23
N ALA A 160 -24.98 -2.98 -7.21
CA ALA A 160 -26.23 -2.49 -7.78
C ALA A 160 -26.76 -1.22 -7.06
N ALA A 161 -26.64 -1.16 -5.73
CA ALA A 161 -26.99 0.02 -4.94
C ALA A 161 -26.06 1.21 -5.25
N ALA A 162 -24.76 0.98 -5.36
CA ALA A 162 -23.76 1.99 -5.73
C ALA A 162 -24.04 2.62 -7.11
N LEU A 163 -24.52 1.83 -8.08
CA LEU A 163 -24.91 2.30 -9.41
C LEU A 163 -26.18 3.18 -9.39
N LYS A 164 -27.04 2.99 -8.39
CA LYS A 164 -28.27 3.78 -8.21
C LYS A 164 -28.04 5.05 -7.37
N CYS A 165 -26.94 5.13 -6.62
CA CYS A 165 -26.59 6.32 -5.87
C CYS A 165 -26.35 7.50 -6.81
N ARG A 166 -26.88 8.68 -6.45
CA ARG A 166 -26.54 9.92 -7.14
C ARG A 166 -25.03 10.11 -7.11
N GLN A 167 -24.45 10.50 -8.25
CA GLN A 167 -23.06 10.91 -8.29
C GLN A 167 -22.89 12.13 -7.37
N SER A 168 -22.14 11.94 -6.28
CA SER A 168 -21.73 13.03 -5.40
C SER A 168 -20.34 13.49 -5.82
N SER A 169 -20.13 14.79 -5.87
CA SER A 169 -18.82 15.42 -6.11
C SER A 169 -18.01 15.62 -4.82
N TYR A 170 -18.57 15.29 -3.66
CA TYR A 170 -17.95 15.49 -2.34
C TYR A 170 -17.93 14.19 -1.50
N PRO A 171 -16.79 13.81 -0.92
CA PRO A 171 -15.44 14.24 -1.27
C PRO A 171 -15.08 13.88 -2.72
N LYS A 172 -14.20 14.65 -3.37
CA LYS A 172 -13.89 14.47 -4.80
C LYS A 172 -13.19 13.13 -5.09
N CYS A 173 -12.36 12.64 -4.18
CA CYS A 173 -11.77 11.30 -4.23
C CYS A 173 -11.52 10.76 -2.81
N GLN A 174 -10.92 9.57 -2.72
CA GLN A 174 -10.65 8.86 -1.45
C GLN A 174 -9.52 9.48 -0.61
N LEU A 175 -8.72 10.37 -1.20
CA LEU A 175 -7.57 11.01 -0.54
C LEU A 175 -7.84 12.47 -0.18
N CYS A 176 -8.90 13.09 -0.69
CA CYS A 176 -9.26 14.46 -0.35
C CYS A 176 -9.38 14.65 1.17
N LYS A 177 -8.81 15.74 1.71
CA LYS A 177 -8.87 16.06 3.15
C LYS A 177 -10.30 16.16 3.68
N GLU A 178 -11.24 16.49 2.80
CA GLU A 178 -12.68 16.51 3.02
C GLU A 178 -13.27 15.17 3.47
N ASN A 179 -12.50 14.09 3.35
CA ASN A 179 -12.85 12.79 3.91
C ASN A 179 -12.73 12.74 5.44
N GLU A 180 -11.92 13.58 6.09
CA GLU A 180 -11.79 13.56 7.55
C GLU A 180 -13.16 13.79 8.22
N GLY A 181 -13.65 12.80 8.98
CA GLY A 181 -14.97 12.87 9.61
C GLY A 181 -16.15 12.54 8.69
N TYR A 182 -15.94 12.15 7.43
CA TYR A 182 -17.03 11.92 6.47
C TYR A 182 -17.79 10.62 6.75
N ALA A 183 -19.13 10.68 6.81
CA ALA A 183 -19.99 9.54 7.10
C ALA A 183 -19.99 8.43 6.03
N GLY A 184 -19.43 8.70 4.86
CA GLY A 184 -19.43 7.74 3.76
C GLY A 184 -20.81 7.54 3.12
N ARG A 185 -20.85 6.58 2.21
CA ARG A 185 -21.99 6.12 1.42
C ARG A 185 -21.62 4.79 0.77
N VAL A 186 -22.58 4.08 0.18
CA VAL A 186 -22.34 2.73 -0.40
C VAL A 186 -21.18 2.69 -1.39
N ASN A 187 -20.94 3.77 -2.14
CA ASN A 187 -19.85 3.88 -3.11
C ASN A 187 -18.62 4.67 -2.62
N HIS A 188 -18.58 5.11 -1.36
CA HIS A 188 -17.49 5.90 -0.80
C HIS A 188 -17.36 5.63 0.71
N PRO A 189 -16.23 5.12 1.20
CA PRO A 189 -16.09 4.64 2.56
C PRO A 189 -16.29 5.74 3.62
N ALA A 190 -16.74 5.33 4.81
CA ALA A 190 -16.80 6.19 5.98
C ALA A 190 -15.41 6.46 6.56
N ARG A 191 -15.29 7.60 7.21
CA ARG A 191 -14.05 8.19 7.75
C ARG A 191 -14.33 9.03 9.00
N GLU A 192 -15.43 8.75 9.71
CA GLU A 192 -15.81 9.43 10.97
C GLU A 192 -14.76 9.22 12.08
N ASN A 193 -14.12 8.05 12.09
CA ASN A 193 -13.02 7.70 12.99
C ASN A 193 -11.62 8.04 12.43
N HIS A 194 -11.54 8.67 11.25
CA HIS A 194 -10.27 8.99 10.59
C HIS A 194 -9.80 10.41 10.96
N ARG A 195 -8.50 10.59 11.16
CA ARG A 195 -7.86 11.89 11.43
C ARG A 195 -6.59 12.01 10.60
N ILE A 196 -6.29 13.19 10.08
CA ILE A 196 -5.12 13.45 9.23
C ILE A 196 -4.17 14.46 9.87
N ILE A 197 -2.87 14.26 9.70
CA ILE A 197 -1.85 15.15 10.26
C ILE A 197 -1.35 16.11 9.17
N PRO A 198 -1.44 17.44 9.37
CA PRO A 198 -0.91 18.41 8.41
C PRO A 198 0.62 18.39 8.41
N VAL A 199 1.23 18.33 7.23
CA VAL A 199 2.68 18.42 7.00
C VAL A 199 2.98 19.44 5.89
N THR A 200 4.19 19.98 5.84
CA THR A 200 4.59 20.93 4.79
C THR A 200 5.64 20.29 3.89
N MET A 201 5.40 20.29 2.58
CA MET A 201 6.29 19.69 1.57
C MET A 201 6.26 20.54 0.30
N GLY A 202 7.42 20.81 -0.29
CA GLY A 202 7.55 21.66 -1.48
C GLY A 202 6.91 23.04 -1.32
N GLY A 203 6.96 23.60 -0.10
CA GLY A 203 6.33 24.88 0.25
C GLY A 203 4.79 24.89 0.28
N SER A 204 4.15 23.73 0.15
CA SER A 204 2.68 23.59 0.12
C SER A 204 2.16 22.77 1.30
N GLN A 205 0.87 22.89 1.59
CA GLN A 205 0.20 22.12 2.63
C GLN A 205 -0.14 20.71 2.13
N TRP A 206 0.36 19.71 2.84
CA TRP A 206 0.10 18.28 2.63
C TRP A 206 -0.50 17.65 3.89
N TYR A 207 -0.92 16.41 3.77
CA TYR A 207 -1.49 15.66 4.88
C TYR A 207 -0.94 14.24 4.92
N PHE A 208 -0.66 13.76 6.12
CA PHE A 208 -0.15 12.44 6.44
C PHE A 208 -1.26 11.60 7.08
N GLN A 209 -1.43 10.38 6.57
CA GLN A 209 -2.32 9.37 7.15
C GLN A 209 -1.74 7.97 7.05
N TYR A 210 -2.17 7.06 7.91
CA TYR A 210 -1.94 5.64 7.68
C TYR A 210 -2.89 5.07 6.62
N SER A 211 -2.45 4.01 5.94
CA SER A 211 -3.31 3.21 5.06
C SER A 211 -4.25 2.36 5.92
N PRO A 212 -5.55 2.29 5.60
CA PRO A 212 -6.47 1.37 6.30
C PRO A 212 -6.25 -0.10 5.90
N TYR A 213 -5.48 -0.35 4.83
CA TYR A 213 -5.11 -1.68 4.32
C TYR A 213 -3.60 -1.88 4.51
N VAL A 214 -3.16 -1.96 5.77
CA VAL A 214 -1.74 -2.02 6.13
C VAL A 214 -1.09 -3.29 5.59
N TYR A 215 -0.03 -3.15 4.78
CA TYR A 215 0.72 -4.29 4.23
C TYR A 215 1.96 -4.61 5.06
N TYR A 216 2.61 -3.57 5.58
CA TYR A 216 3.83 -3.59 6.38
C TYR A 216 3.71 -2.57 7.52
N ASN A 217 4.63 -2.63 8.48
CA ASN A 217 4.60 -1.77 9.66
C ASN A 217 4.49 -0.28 9.29
N GLU A 218 3.50 0.41 9.87
CA GLU A 218 3.29 1.85 9.69
C GLU A 218 3.12 2.29 8.23
N HIS A 219 2.56 1.43 7.36
CA HIS A 219 2.23 1.78 5.97
C HIS A 219 1.36 3.05 5.92
N CYS A 220 1.91 4.10 5.32
CA CYS A 220 1.29 5.40 5.26
C CYS A 220 1.15 5.99 3.85
N ILE A 221 0.31 7.02 3.77
CA ILE A 221 0.01 7.80 2.59
C ILE A 221 0.20 9.27 2.96
N VAL A 222 0.91 10.01 2.12
CA VAL A 222 1.12 11.46 2.26
C VAL A 222 0.58 12.12 1.01
N PHE A 223 -0.44 12.96 1.13
CA PHE A 223 -1.20 13.47 -0.02
C PHE A 223 -1.31 14.98 -0.04
N ASN A 224 -1.41 15.52 -1.25
CA ASN A 224 -1.46 16.96 -1.46
C ASN A 224 -2.77 17.53 -0.89
N GLY A 225 -2.72 18.67 -0.21
CA GLY A 225 -3.92 19.32 0.32
C GLY A 225 -4.88 19.81 -0.76
N GLU A 226 -4.40 19.95 -2.00
CA GLU A 226 -5.20 20.23 -3.18
C GLU A 226 -5.40 18.97 -4.03
N HIS A 227 -6.58 18.85 -4.65
CA HIS A 227 -6.88 17.75 -5.57
C HIS A 227 -6.29 18.06 -6.96
N THR A 228 -4.98 17.88 -7.08
CA THR A 228 -4.25 18.01 -8.34
C THR A 228 -3.72 16.65 -8.80
N PRO A 229 -3.69 16.36 -10.11
CA PRO A 229 -3.11 15.14 -10.63
C PRO A 229 -1.67 14.94 -10.18
N MET A 230 -1.29 13.68 -10.10
CA MET A 230 0.06 13.26 -9.76
C MET A 230 1.06 13.66 -10.85
N LYS A 231 2.26 14.08 -10.45
CA LYS A 231 3.33 14.45 -11.37
C LYS A 231 4.69 14.03 -10.83
N ILE A 232 5.52 13.42 -11.67
CA ILE A 232 6.92 13.14 -11.34
C ILE A 232 7.80 14.19 -12.03
N ASP A 233 8.42 15.04 -11.24
CA ASP A 233 9.44 16.00 -11.67
C ASP A 233 10.47 16.18 -10.55
N GLU A 234 11.45 17.07 -10.74
CA GLU A 234 12.43 17.38 -9.70
C GLU A 234 11.78 17.87 -8.39
N GLY A 235 10.64 18.57 -8.51
CA GLY A 235 9.84 19.01 -7.37
C GLY A 235 9.25 17.84 -6.58
N ALA A 236 8.92 16.72 -7.23
CA ALA A 236 8.51 15.50 -6.54
C ALA A 236 9.62 14.96 -5.62
N PHE A 237 10.89 14.97 -6.07
CA PHE A 237 12.02 14.50 -5.25
C PHE A 237 12.24 15.38 -4.02
N LEU A 238 12.13 16.70 -4.19
CA LEU A 238 12.20 17.65 -3.07
C LEU A 238 11.09 17.39 -2.05
N LYS A 239 9.84 17.22 -2.50
CA LYS A 239 8.71 16.89 -1.62
C LYS A 239 8.95 15.58 -0.85
N LEU A 240 9.47 14.54 -1.49
CA LEU A 240 9.81 13.28 -0.82
C LEU A 240 10.85 13.50 0.29
N PHE A 241 11.92 14.25 0.02
CA PHE A 241 12.92 14.55 1.05
C PHE A 241 12.43 15.49 2.15
N ASP A 242 11.52 16.43 1.87
CA ASP A 242 10.88 17.25 2.90
C ASP A 242 10.14 16.38 3.92
N PHE A 243 9.49 15.31 3.48
CA PHE A 243 8.87 14.34 4.37
C PHE A 243 9.92 13.53 5.15
N VAL A 244 10.96 13.01 4.47
CA VAL A 244 12.05 12.24 5.14
C VAL A 244 12.79 13.09 6.18
N LYS A 245 12.94 14.40 5.95
CA LYS A 245 13.54 15.32 6.93
C LYS A 245 12.68 15.47 8.19
N GLN A 246 11.35 15.43 8.05
CA GLN A 246 10.40 15.46 9.17
C GLN A 246 10.33 14.10 9.89
N PHE A 247 10.40 12.99 9.15
CA PHE A 247 10.28 11.62 9.65
C PHE A 247 11.44 10.75 9.15
N PRO A 248 12.65 10.88 9.75
CA PRO A 248 13.87 10.25 9.23
C PRO A 248 13.89 8.72 9.33
N HIS A 249 13.07 8.15 10.21
CA HIS A 249 12.87 6.70 10.35
C HIS A 249 11.96 6.10 9.26
N TYR A 250 11.33 6.92 8.43
CA TYR A 250 10.44 6.48 7.36
C TYR A 250 11.15 6.53 6.00
N PHE A 251 10.76 5.63 5.11
CA PHE A 251 10.91 5.86 3.68
C PHE A 251 9.61 6.48 3.12
N VAL A 252 9.70 7.14 1.98
CA VAL A 252 8.54 7.60 1.21
C VAL A 252 8.86 7.54 -0.26
N GLY A 253 7.90 7.14 -1.08
CA GLY A 253 8.07 7.02 -2.51
C GLY A 253 6.76 7.25 -3.25
N SER A 254 6.89 7.30 -4.57
CA SER A 254 5.81 7.66 -5.45
C SER A 254 5.63 6.59 -6.51
N ASN A 255 4.39 6.18 -6.80
CA ASN A 255 4.13 5.49 -8.06
C ASN A 255 4.52 6.39 -9.23
N ALA A 256 4.74 5.80 -10.40
CA ALA A 256 4.94 6.55 -11.63
C ALA A 256 3.65 7.29 -12.06
N ASP A 257 3.81 8.43 -12.73
CA ASP A 257 2.73 9.31 -13.19
C ASP A 257 2.08 8.87 -14.53
N LEU A 258 2.64 7.85 -15.17
CA LEU A 258 2.08 7.28 -16.39
C LEU A 258 1.12 6.11 -16.09
N PRO A 259 0.09 5.89 -16.93
CA PRO A 259 -0.77 4.71 -16.80
C PRO A 259 0.05 3.42 -16.97
N ILE A 260 -0.51 2.28 -16.54
CA ILE A 260 0.06 0.91 -16.62
C ILE A 260 1.20 0.64 -15.61
N VAL A 261 1.95 1.65 -15.18
CA VAL A 261 3.14 1.47 -14.30
C VAL A 261 2.86 1.65 -12.79
N GLY A 262 1.66 1.27 -12.32
CA GLY A 262 1.41 0.97 -10.89
C GLY A 262 0.55 1.95 -10.07
N GLY A 263 0.15 3.11 -10.60
CA GLY A 263 -0.73 4.04 -9.89
C GLY A 263 -2.21 3.67 -9.97
N SER A 264 -2.89 3.54 -8.82
CA SER A 264 -4.35 3.32 -8.75
C SER A 264 -5.16 4.62 -8.65
N ILE A 265 -4.55 5.71 -8.19
CA ILE A 265 -5.17 7.04 -8.08
C ILE A 265 -4.22 8.07 -8.69
N LEU A 266 -4.33 8.32 -9.99
CA LEU A 266 -3.50 9.32 -10.68
C LEU A 266 -4.08 10.73 -10.60
N THR A 267 -5.34 10.87 -10.18
CA THR A 267 -6.07 12.14 -10.16
C THR A 267 -5.73 13.03 -8.96
N HIS A 268 -5.11 12.48 -7.93
CA HIS A 268 -4.71 13.21 -6.72
C HIS A 268 -3.29 12.82 -6.32
N GLU A 269 -2.37 13.79 -6.37
CA GLU A 269 -0.97 13.65 -6.02
C GLU A 269 -0.82 13.15 -4.58
N HIS A 270 -0.14 12.01 -4.44
CA HIS A 270 0.15 11.39 -3.16
C HIS A 270 1.38 10.48 -3.26
N PHE A 271 1.99 10.23 -2.11
CA PHE A 271 3.11 9.34 -1.92
C PHE A 271 2.74 8.26 -0.91
N GLN A 272 3.44 7.14 -0.96
CA GLN A 272 3.30 6.01 -0.05
C GLN A 272 4.62 5.81 0.70
N GLY A 273 4.55 5.46 1.98
CA GLY A 273 5.73 5.34 2.82
C GLY A 273 5.47 4.50 4.07
N GLY A 274 6.41 4.52 5.00
CA GLY A 274 6.24 3.93 6.32
C GLY A 274 7.57 3.56 6.98
N ASN A 275 7.47 2.98 8.18
CA ASN A 275 8.62 2.49 8.94
C ASN A 275 8.88 1.01 8.64
N TYR A 276 9.48 0.76 7.48
CA TYR A 276 9.82 -0.60 7.04
C TYR A 276 11.01 -0.61 6.08
N THR A 277 11.82 -1.67 6.16
CA THR A 277 13.00 -1.87 5.29
C THR A 277 12.78 -3.04 4.35
N PHE A 278 12.36 -2.74 3.12
CA PHE A 278 12.15 -3.70 2.05
C PHE A 278 13.45 -4.31 1.50
N ALA A 279 13.31 -5.42 0.78
CA ALA A 279 14.40 -6.14 0.09
C ALA A 279 15.28 -5.21 -0.76
N MET A 280 14.67 -4.40 -1.64
CA MET A 280 15.40 -3.46 -2.51
C MET A 280 16.23 -2.44 -1.73
N ALA A 281 15.76 -2.03 -0.56
CA ALA A 281 16.47 -1.09 0.30
C ALA A 281 17.76 -1.69 0.89
N LYS A 282 17.83 -3.02 1.01
CA LYS A 282 18.99 -3.78 1.50
C LYS A 282 19.92 -4.20 0.37
N ALA A 283 19.41 -4.24 -0.87
CA ALA A 283 20.17 -4.67 -2.03
C ALA A 283 21.40 -3.75 -2.25
N PRO A 284 22.58 -4.33 -2.51
CA PRO A 284 23.82 -3.57 -2.70
C PRO A 284 23.85 -2.90 -4.07
N ILE A 285 24.74 -1.93 -4.22
CA ILE A 285 25.19 -1.46 -5.54
C ILE A 285 26.09 -2.55 -6.15
N GLU A 286 25.81 -2.96 -7.38
CA GLU A 286 26.63 -3.92 -8.12
C GLU A 286 27.50 -3.26 -9.19
N THR A 287 27.20 -2.02 -9.56
CA THR A 287 28.00 -1.26 -10.53
C THR A 287 27.94 0.22 -10.17
N GLU A 288 29.10 0.77 -9.79
CA GLU A 288 29.24 2.18 -9.46
C GLU A 288 29.07 3.06 -10.72
N LEU A 289 28.45 4.21 -10.55
CA LEU A 289 28.24 5.22 -11.59
C LEU A 289 28.83 6.56 -11.14
N SER A 290 29.32 7.34 -12.09
CA SER A 290 29.78 8.71 -11.85
C SER A 290 29.17 9.66 -12.88
N PHE A 291 28.71 10.82 -12.39
CA PHE A 291 28.09 11.86 -13.21
C PHE A 291 28.87 13.16 -13.05
N ALA A 292 29.25 13.78 -14.16
CA ALA A 292 30.09 14.98 -14.13
C ALA A 292 29.38 16.14 -13.42
N GLY A 293 30.10 16.79 -12.50
CA GLY A 293 29.57 17.87 -11.68
C GLY A 293 28.74 17.42 -10.48
N TYR A 294 28.79 16.13 -10.12
CA TYR A 294 28.13 15.49 -8.97
C TYR A 294 29.06 14.54 -8.20
N GLU A 295 30.35 14.88 -8.12
CA GLU A 295 31.38 14.05 -7.47
C GLU A 295 31.15 13.86 -5.94
N ASP A 296 30.31 14.69 -5.34
CA ASP A 296 29.84 14.62 -3.95
C ASP A 296 28.64 13.68 -3.73
N VAL A 297 28.02 13.16 -4.80
CA VAL A 297 26.89 12.22 -4.74
C VAL A 297 27.36 10.85 -5.21
N SER A 298 27.30 9.85 -4.33
CA SER A 298 27.52 8.45 -4.71
C SER A 298 26.33 7.97 -5.53
N ALA A 299 26.60 7.25 -6.62
CA ALA A 299 25.57 6.70 -7.48
C ALA A 299 25.93 5.29 -7.97
N GLY A 300 24.93 4.45 -8.20
CA GLY A 300 25.18 3.12 -8.74
C GLY A 300 23.93 2.35 -9.14
N ILE A 301 24.13 1.31 -9.95
CA ILE A 301 23.10 0.33 -10.31
C ILE A 301 22.94 -0.65 -9.14
N VAL A 302 21.69 -0.80 -8.67
CA VAL A 302 21.36 -1.72 -7.58
C VAL A 302 21.26 -3.16 -8.12
N LYS A 303 21.76 -4.13 -7.35
CA LYS A 303 21.55 -5.57 -7.59
C LYS A 303 20.08 -5.94 -7.34
N TRP A 304 19.21 -5.60 -8.28
CA TRP A 304 17.76 -5.75 -8.18
C TRP A 304 17.19 -6.18 -9.54
N PRO A 305 16.07 -6.94 -9.61
CA PRO A 305 15.51 -7.41 -10.87
C PRO A 305 15.04 -6.26 -11.77
N MET A 306 14.52 -5.18 -11.17
CA MET A 306 14.17 -3.97 -11.90
C MET A 306 15.38 -3.03 -12.07
N SER A 307 15.34 -2.19 -13.10
CA SER A 307 16.41 -1.23 -13.40
C SER A 307 16.37 -0.04 -12.43
N VAL A 308 17.30 -0.01 -11.47
CA VAL A 308 17.34 1.02 -10.40
C VAL A 308 18.69 1.70 -10.35
N ILE A 309 18.68 3.04 -10.37
CA ILE A 309 19.83 3.87 -10.00
C ILE A 309 19.62 4.37 -8.58
N ARG A 310 20.52 4.04 -7.66
CA ARG A 310 20.55 4.60 -6.31
C ARG A 310 21.49 5.79 -6.26
N LEU A 311 21.02 6.89 -5.67
CA LEU A 311 21.81 8.07 -5.34
C LEU A 311 21.94 8.18 -3.81
N SER A 312 23.11 8.56 -3.30
CA SER A 312 23.36 8.74 -1.88
C SER A 312 24.28 9.93 -1.61
N GLY A 313 23.96 10.75 -0.61
CA GLY A 313 24.75 11.92 -0.26
C GLY A 313 24.20 12.65 0.98
N LYS A 314 24.94 13.63 1.48
CA LYS A 314 24.52 14.43 2.65
C LYS A 314 23.57 15.57 2.27
N ASP A 315 23.65 16.05 1.04
CA ASP A 315 22.84 17.16 0.53
C ASP A 315 21.70 16.64 -0.33
N SER A 316 20.47 16.68 0.22
CA SER A 316 19.28 16.26 -0.50
C SER A 316 18.99 17.09 -1.77
N GLU A 317 19.38 18.36 -1.81
CA GLU A 317 19.14 19.23 -2.96
C GLU A 317 20.04 18.83 -4.13
N ARG A 318 21.31 18.50 -3.85
CA ARG A 318 22.24 17.94 -4.83
C ARG A 318 21.75 16.61 -5.40
N ILE A 319 21.20 15.73 -4.55
CA ILE A 319 20.59 14.46 -4.98
C ILE A 319 19.36 14.71 -5.86
N CYS A 320 18.47 15.64 -5.47
CA CYS A 320 17.31 16.01 -6.29
C CYS A 320 17.71 16.54 -7.66
N SER A 321 18.72 17.40 -7.73
CA SER A 321 19.18 17.99 -8.99
C SER A 321 19.76 16.93 -9.93
N LEU A 322 20.58 16.00 -9.41
CA LEU A 322 21.05 14.85 -10.19
C LEU A 322 19.90 13.93 -10.61
N GLY A 323 18.97 13.64 -9.70
CA GLY A 323 17.77 12.86 -10.01
C GLY A 323 16.93 13.52 -11.11
N GLY A 324 16.80 14.85 -11.08
CA GLY A 324 16.14 15.65 -12.12
C GLY A 324 16.83 15.53 -13.47
N ARG A 325 18.17 15.58 -13.50
CA ARG A 325 18.98 15.35 -14.70
C ARG A 325 18.78 13.94 -15.27
N ILE A 326 18.80 12.92 -14.42
CA ILE A 326 18.55 11.52 -14.81
C ILE A 326 17.12 11.36 -15.35
N LEU A 327 16.11 11.92 -14.67
CA LEU A 327 14.71 11.88 -15.12
C LEU A 327 14.55 12.55 -16.49
N ALA A 328 15.16 13.72 -16.68
CA ALA A 328 15.10 14.44 -17.95
C ALA A 328 15.77 13.65 -19.09
N ALA A 329 16.94 13.05 -18.84
CA ALA A 329 17.59 12.17 -19.80
C ALA A 329 16.73 10.94 -20.11
N TRP A 330 16.21 10.27 -19.08
CA TRP A 330 15.37 9.07 -19.22
C TRP A 330 14.11 9.35 -20.04
N ARG A 331 13.41 10.46 -19.77
CA ARG A 331 12.20 10.86 -20.51
C ARG A 331 12.43 11.04 -22.01
N ASN A 332 13.65 11.35 -22.43
CA ASN A 332 14.02 11.54 -23.82
C ASN A 332 14.83 10.36 -24.40
N TYR A 333 15.10 9.32 -23.61
CA TYR A 333 15.93 8.20 -24.01
C TYR A 333 15.18 7.22 -24.91
N THR A 334 15.73 6.95 -26.09
CA THR A 334 15.26 5.92 -27.01
C THR A 334 16.42 5.00 -27.35
N ASP A 335 16.18 3.70 -27.26
CA ASP A 335 17.12 2.64 -27.59
C ASP A 335 16.34 1.47 -28.18
N GLU A 336 16.24 1.43 -29.50
CA GLU A 336 15.47 0.42 -30.24
C GLU A 336 15.98 -1.00 -29.96
N ASP A 337 17.29 -1.16 -29.77
CA ASP A 337 17.91 -2.45 -29.45
C ASP A 337 17.49 -2.99 -28.08
N ALA A 338 17.08 -2.11 -27.17
CA ALA A 338 16.54 -2.41 -25.85
C ALA A 338 15.00 -2.39 -25.82
N PHE A 339 14.36 -2.11 -26.98
CA PHE A 339 12.92 -1.87 -27.10
C PHE A 339 12.42 -0.69 -26.24
N ILE A 340 13.28 0.29 -25.97
CA ILE A 340 12.92 1.48 -25.18
C ILE A 340 12.62 2.61 -26.15
N PHE A 341 11.42 3.16 -26.07
CA PHE A 341 11.01 4.33 -26.85
C PHE A 341 10.56 5.43 -25.90
N ALA A 342 11.15 6.62 -26.01
CA ALA A 342 10.72 7.77 -25.22
C ALA A 342 9.29 8.18 -25.54
N THR A 343 8.91 8.10 -26.82
CA THR A 343 7.59 8.53 -27.32
C THR A 343 7.21 7.72 -28.55
N THR A 344 5.94 7.30 -28.64
CA THR A 344 5.34 6.77 -29.88
C THR A 344 4.03 7.51 -30.15
N ASP A 345 3.78 7.92 -31.40
CA ASP A 345 2.58 8.69 -31.79
C ASP A 345 2.28 9.92 -30.91
N GLY A 346 3.33 10.57 -30.38
CA GLY A 346 3.21 11.72 -29.47
C GLY A 346 2.89 11.37 -28.01
N VAL A 347 2.74 10.09 -27.66
CA VAL A 347 2.52 9.60 -26.29
C VAL A 347 3.87 9.30 -25.62
N PRO A 348 4.20 9.94 -24.47
CA PRO A 348 5.42 9.65 -23.74
C PRO A 348 5.32 8.31 -22.98
N HIS A 349 6.45 7.58 -22.88
CA HIS A 349 6.47 6.27 -22.22
C HIS A 349 7.39 6.16 -21.01
N ASN A 350 8.46 6.96 -20.95
CA ASN A 350 9.47 6.86 -19.90
C ASN A 350 9.11 7.70 -18.67
N THR A 351 9.21 7.10 -17.49
CA THR A 351 9.05 7.79 -16.20
C THR A 351 9.82 7.05 -15.09
N ILE A 352 9.75 7.54 -13.86
CA ILE A 352 10.47 6.99 -12.71
C ILE A 352 9.50 6.74 -11.55
N THR A 353 9.73 5.66 -10.82
CA THR A 353 9.19 5.45 -9.46
C THR A 353 10.29 5.86 -8.47
N PRO A 354 10.24 7.07 -7.88
CA PRO A 354 11.25 7.53 -6.93
C PRO A 354 10.94 7.06 -5.51
N ILE A 355 11.98 6.66 -4.76
CA ILE A 355 11.89 6.30 -3.34
C ILE A 355 12.99 7.01 -2.57
N ALA A 356 12.60 7.87 -1.63
CA ALA A 356 13.49 8.58 -0.73
C ALA A 356 13.51 7.92 0.66
N ARG A 357 14.68 7.96 1.30
CA ARG A 357 14.88 7.52 2.69
C ARG A 357 16.11 8.20 3.29
N LYS A 358 16.28 8.09 4.61
CA LYS A 358 17.54 8.42 5.29
C LYS A 358 18.25 7.14 5.72
N ARG A 359 19.57 7.07 5.53
CA ARG A 359 20.43 5.99 6.00
C ARG A 359 21.63 6.56 6.75
N GLY A 360 21.59 6.44 8.08
CA GLY A 360 22.56 7.12 8.93
C GLY A 360 22.50 8.63 8.68
N GLU A 361 23.63 9.22 8.29
CA GLU A 361 23.72 10.65 7.97
C GLU A 361 23.36 11.00 6.53
N ASN A 362 23.26 10.01 5.63
CA ASN A 362 23.00 10.25 4.22
C ASN A 362 21.52 10.19 3.90
N PHE A 363 21.12 11.00 2.93
CA PHE A 363 19.88 10.85 2.18
C PHE A 363 20.13 9.89 1.02
N GLU A 364 19.15 9.04 0.73
CA GLU A 364 19.17 8.13 -0.41
C GLU A 364 17.93 8.34 -1.28
N LEU A 365 18.12 8.32 -2.60
CA LEU A 365 17.06 8.34 -3.60
C LEU A 365 17.25 7.18 -4.57
N ASP A 366 16.31 6.23 -4.55
CA ASP A 366 16.25 5.18 -5.56
C ASP A 366 15.36 5.65 -6.71
N LEU A 367 15.89 5.59 -7.92
CA LEU A 367 15.24 5.93 -9.17
C LEU A 367 14.99 4.64 -9.96
N VAL A 368 13.80 4.08 -9.82
CA VAL A 368 13.40 2.88 -10.58
C VAL A 368 12.88 3.33 -11.94
N LEU A 369 13.60 2.97 -13.01
CA LEU A 369 13.24 3.34 -14.37
C LEU A 369 12.02 2.54 -14.82
N ARG A 370 11.01 3.22 -15.35
CA ARG A 370 9.76 2.64 -15.82
C ARG A 370 9.49 3.05 -17.26
N ASN A 371 8.85 2.16 -18.00
CA ASN A 371 8.34 2.42 -19.34
C ASN A 371 6.97 1.75 -19.49
N ASN A 372 5.98 2.47 -20.06
CA ASN A 372 4.61 1.97 -20.20
C ASN A 372 4.21 1.56 -21.63
N ILE A 373 5.19 1.35 -22.52
CA ILE A 373 4.93 1.01 -23.92
C ILE A 373 4.13 -0.28 -24.02
N THR A 374 3.17 -0.30 -24.94
CA THR A 374 2.31 -1.44 -25.24
C THR A 374 2.55 -1.91 -26.66
N THR A 375 2.30 -3.20 -26.92
CA THR A 375 2.27 -3.73 -28.29
C THR A 375 1.00 -4.55 -28.49
N LYS A 376 0.74 -5.01 -29.72
CA LYS A 376 -0.37 -5.94 -29.98
C LYS A 376 -0.21 -7.26 -29.23
N GLN A 377 1.04 -7.70 -29.01
CA GLN A 377 1.35 -8.90 -28.25
C GLN A 377 1.22 -8.67 -26.74
N TYR A 378 1.59 -7.48 -26.27
CA TYR A 378 1.57 -7.09 -24.87
C TYR A 378 0.70 -5.83 -24.68
N PRO A 379 -0.64 -5.98 -24.72
CA PRO A 379 -1.57 -4.85 -24.60
C PRO A 379 -1.57 -4.24 -23.20
N ASP A 380 -1.24 -5.06 -22.18
CA ASP A 380 -1.12 -4.62 -20.78
C ASP A 380 0.25 -3.98 -20.49
N GLY A 381 1.14 -3.87 -21.48
CA GLY A 381 2.48 -3.28 -21.36
C GLY A 381 3.60 -4.28 -21.60
N VAL A 382 4.70 -3.84 -22.24
CA VAL A 382 5.89 -4.68 -22.46
C VAL A 382 6.66 -4.91 -21.17
N TYR A 383 6.74 -3.90 -20.30
CA TYR A 383 7.40 -3.98 -19.00
C TYR A 383 6.37 -4.15 -17.88
N HIS A 384 5.57 -5.20 -18.01
CA HIS A 384 4.43 -5.56 -17.15
C HIS A 384 4.39 -7.09 -16.99
N PRO A 385 3.71 -7.69 -15.98
CA PRO A 385 3.53 -9.15 -15.93
C PRO A 385 2.96 -9.71 -17.25
N HIS A 386 3.66 -10.67 -17.85
CA HIS A 386 3.23 -11.31 -19.10
C HIS A 386 2.24 -12.46 -18.85
N PRO A 387 1.48 -12.88 -19.89
CA PRO A 387 0.39 -13.85 -19.75
C PRO A 387 0.76 -15.16 -19.03
N GLU A 388 1.99 -15.64 -19.18
CA GLU A 388 2.49 -16.84 -18.53
C GLU A 388 2.49 -16.76 -16.99
N TYR A 389 2.51 -15.55 -16.41
CA TYR A 389 2.49 -15.36 -14.95
C TYR A 389 1.15 -14.86 -14.41
N HIS A 390 0.17 -14.58 -15.28
CA HIS A 390 -1.16 -14.09 -14.88
C HIS A 390 -1.92 -15.05 -13.97
N HIS A 391 -1.55 -16.33 -13.98
CA HIS A 391 -2.10 -17.30 -13.04
C HIS A 391 -1.79 -16.92 -11.58
N ILE A 392 -0.60 -16.38 -11.28
CA ILE A 392 -0.25 -15.83 -9.96
C ILE A 392 -0.69 -14.37 -9.84
N LYS A 393 -0.24 -13.52 -10.77
CA LYS A 393 -0.46 -12.08 -10.69
C LYS A 393 -0.57 -11.46 -12.07
N LYS A 394 -1.64 -10.72 -12.29
CA LYS A 394 -1.90 -9.97 -13.52
C LYS A 394 -1.85 -8.45 -13.28
N GLU A 395 -2.04 -8.02 -12.04
CA GLU A 395 -2.17 -6.61 -11.69
C GLU A 395 -0.84 -5.87 -11.84
N ASN A 396 -0.92 -4.55 -12.07
CA ASN A 396 0.25 -3.66 -12.15
C ASN A 396 1.15 -3.78 -10.92
N ILE A 397 2.47 -3.66 -11.17
CA ILE A 397 3.50 -3.57 -10.12
C ILE A 397 3.59 -2.12 -9.62
N GLY A 398 3.02 -1.88 -8.44
CA GLY A 398 3.06 -0.60 -7.72
C GLY A 398 4.32 -0.45 -6.86
N LEU A 399 4.45 0.70 -6.20
CA LEU A 399 5.63 1.09 -5.42
C LEU A 399 6.16 0.00 -4.49
N ILE A 400 5.29 -0.60 -3.67
CA ILE A 400 5.72 -1.54 -2.61
C ILE A 400 6.17 -2.88 -3.21
N GLU A 401 5.63 -3.25 -4.37
CA GLU A 401 6.00 -4.44 -5.12
C GLU A 401 7.34 -4.26 -5.82
N VAL A 402 7.56 -3.08 -6.42
CA VAL A 402 8.88 -2.67 -6.94
C VAL A 402 9.96 -2.83 -5.87
N MET A 403 9.63 -2.53 -4.60
CA MET A 403 10.57 -2.62 -3.49
C MET A 403 10.76 -4.04 -2.94
N GLY A 404 9.93 -5.01 -3.36
CA GLY A 404 10.05 -6.43 -3.00
C GLY A 404 8.99 -6.99 -2.06
N LEU A 405 7.80 -6.37 -1.98
CA LEU A 405 6.63 -6.95 -1.30
C LEU A 405 5.52 -7.26 -2.30
N ALA A 406 5.32 -8.54 -2.59
CA ALA A 406 4.26 -9.01 -3.47
C ALA A 406 2.89 -8.92 -2.80
N VAL A 407 1.96 -8.17 -3.37
CA VAL A 407 0.55 -8.20 -2.97
C VAL A 407 -0.24 -9.05 -3.96
N LEU A 408 -0.66 -10.22 -3.49
CA LEU A 408 -1.31 -11.24 -4.28
C LEU A 408 -2.83 -11.31 -3.99
N PRO A 409 -3.64 -11.72 -4.99
CA PRO A 409 -5.10 -11.71 -4.86
C PRO A 409 -5.60 -12.84 -3.94
N ALA A 410 -6.69 -12.55 -3.20
CA ALA A 410 -7.34 -13.47 -2.25
C ALA A 410 -7.61 -14.88 -2.83
N ARG A 411 -7.97 -14.96 -4.12
CA ARG A 411 -8.21 -16.22 -4.83
C ARG A 411 -7.08 -17.25 -4.69
N LEU A 412 -5.83 -16.80 -4.59
CA LEU A 412 -4.68 -17.70 -4.52
C LEU A 412 -4.71 -18.58 -3.27
N LYS A 413 -5.34 -18.14 -2.17
CA LYS A 413 -5.47 -19.01 -0.98
C LYS A 413 -6.18 -20.31 -1.35
N THR A 414 -7.38 -20.19 -1.92
CA THR A 414 -8.19 -21.34 -2.31
C THR A 414 -7.58 -22.10 -3.48
N GLU A 415 -7.00 -21.39 -4.45
CA GLU A 415 -6.33 -22.03 -5.59
C GLU A 415 -5.14 -22.88 -5.14
N MET A 416 -4.34 -22.45 -4.14
CA MET A 416 -3.21 -23.23 -3.64
C MET A 416 -3.65 -24.46 -2.83
N GLU A 417 -4.72 -24.36 -2.04
CA GLU A 417 -5.30 -25.50 -1.32
C GLU A 417 -5.75 -26.60 -2.30
N LEU A 418 -6.53 -26.22 -3.32
CA LEU A 418 -6.99 -27.13 -4.37
C LEU A 418 -5.84 -27.71 -5.21
N LEU A 419 -4.85 -26.87 -5.52
CA LEU A 419 -3.69 -27.30 -6.32
C LEU A 419 -2.86 -28.33 -5.55
N LYS A 420 -2.63 -28.13 -4.25
CA LYS A 420 -1.97 -29.12 -3.37
C LYS A 420 -2.70 -30.45 -3.40
N GLU A 421 -4.02 -30.46 -3.18
CA GLU A 421 -4.83 -31.68 -3.20
C GLU A 421 -4.73 -32.42 -4.54
N ALA A 422 -4.83 -31.69 -5.66
CA ALA A 422 -4.70 -32.26 -6.99
C ALA A 422 -3.28 -32.80 -7.27
N MET A 423 -2.25 -32.09 -6.79
CA MET A 423 -0.87 -32.49 -6.95
C MET A 423 -0.57 -33.80 -6.22
N LEU A 424 -1.07 -33.97 -4.99
CA LEU A 424 -0.86 -35.14 -4.13
C LEU A 424 -1.69 -36.36 -4.56
N SER A 425 -2.95 -36.15 -4.94
CA SER A 425 -3.85 -37.23 -5.34
C SER A 425 -3.63 -37.72 -6.78
N GLY A 426 -2.94 -36.92 -7.61
CA GLY A 426 -2.81 -37.17 -9.05
C GLY A 426 -4.09 -36.83 -9.83
N ALA A 427 -5.00 -36.05 -9.25
CA ALA A 427 -6.19 -35.57 -9.95
C ALA A 427 -5.82 -34.67 -11.13
N ASP A 428 -6.69 -34.67 -12.14
CA ASP A 428 -6.52 -33.88 -13.35
C ASP A 428 -6.86 -32.40 -13.09
N ILE A 429 -5.83 -31.56 -12.99
CA ILE A 429 -5.92 -30.12 -12.69
C ILE A 429 -6.77 -29.38 -13.73
N GLU A 430 -6.76 -29.83 -14.99
CA GLU A 430 -7.50 -29.17 -16.08
C GLU A 430 -9.03 -29.23 -15.89
N LYS A 431 -9.53 -30.18 -15.07
CA LYS A 431 -10.97 -30.35 -14.84
C LYS A 431 -11.55 -29.41 -13.80
N ASP A 432 -10.72 -28.76 -12.99
CA ASP A 432 -11.17 -27.75 -12.03
C ASP A 432 -10.87 -26.36 -12.57
N GLU A 433 -11.91 -25.66 -13.04
CA GLU A 433 -11.81 -24.33 -13.66
C GLU A 433 -11.07 -23.30 -12.78
N ARG A 434 -11.08 -23.49 -11.45
CA ARG A 434 -10.40 -22.57 -10.50
C ARG A 434 -8.88 -22.70 -10.60
N ILE A 435 -8.38 -23.91 -10.84
CA ILE A 435 -6.94 -24.21 -10.86
C ILE A 435 -6.41 -24.65 -12.22
N ALA A 436 -7.25 -24.79 -13.24
CA ALA A 436 -6.84 -25.22 -14.58
C ALA A 436 -5.70 -24.38 -15.17
N LYS A 437 -5.72 -23.07 -14.93
CA LYS A 437 -4.65 -22.11 -15.33
C LYS A 437 -3.28 -22.38 -14.68
N HIS A 438 -3.22 -23.20 -13.62
CA HIS A 438 -1.98 -23.57 -12.94
C HIS A 438 -1.36 -24.87 -13.46
N LYS A 439 -2.02 -25.60 -14.37
CA LYS A 439 -1.57 -26.95 -14.79
C LYS A 439 -0.11 -26.98 -15.25
N ALA A 440 0.26 -26.15 -16.22
CA ALA A 440 1.62 -26.13 -16.77
C ALA A 440 2.67 -25.81 -15.69
N TRP A 441 2.34 -24.89 -14.78
CA TRP A 441 3.19 -24.55 -13.64
C TRP A 441 3.31 -25.71 -12.65
N ALA A 442 2.21 -26.38 -12.31
CA ALA A 442 2.20 -27.53 -11.42
C ALA A 442 2.98 -28.73 -12.00
N GLU A 443 2.90 -28.96 -13.31
CA GLU A 443 3.69 -29.98 -14.01
C GLU A 443 5.20 -29.65 -13.94
N ALA A 444 5.57 -28.38 -14.16
CA ALA A 444 6.95 -27.94 -14.00
C ALA A 444 7.46 -28.15 -12.57
N ILE A 445 6.63 -27.88 -11.56
CA ILE A 445 6.96 -28.13 -10.14
C ILE A 445 7.16 -29.63 -9.88
N LYS A 446 6.24 -30.49 -10.35
CA LYS A 446 6.36 -31.96 -10.19
C LYS A 446 7.60 -32.54 -10.88
N ASN A 447 8.07 -31.92 -11.95
CA ASN A 447 9.30 -32.32 -12.63
C ASN A 447 10.57 -31.85 -11.89
N LYS A 448 10.46 -30.81 -11.07
CA LYS A 448 11.58 -30.20 -10.33
C LYS A 448 11.73 -30.76 -8.92
N TYR A 449 10.64 -31.17 -8.27
CA TYR A 449 10.60 -31.61 -6.88
C TYR A 449 9.87 -32.94 -6.72
N ASP A 450 10.29 -33.72 -5.72
CA ASP A 450 9.50 -34.83 -5.20
C ASP A 450 8.45 -34.30 -4.21
N ILE A 451 7.18 -34.32 -4.62
CA ILE A 451 6.08 -33.67 -3.88
C ILE A 451 5.46 -34.66 -2.88
N THR A 452 5.45 -34.27 -1.62
CA THR A 452 4.85 -35.01 -0.51
C THR A 452 3.86 -34.13 0.25
N GLU A 453 3.01 -34.75 1.08
CA GLU A 453 2.06 -34.01 1.92
C GLU A 453 2.77 -33.02 2.87
N GLU A 454 3.97 -33.38 3.33
CA GLU A 454 4.77 -32.60 4.27
C GLU A 454 5.44 -31.37 3.63
N ASN A 455 5.80 -31.43 2.33
CA ASN A 455 6.61 -30.38 1.69
C ASN A 455 5.85 -29.53 0.67
N CYS A 456 4.66 -29.94 0.22
CA CYS A 456 3.96 -29.32 -0.90
C CYS A 456 3.64 -27.83 -0.65
N ASP A 457 3.21 -27.47 0.56
CA ASP A 457 2.88 -26.08 0.90
C ASP A 457 4.09 -25.15 0.80
N ASP A 458 5.24 -25.59 1.32
CA ASP A 458 6.47 -24.80 1.30
C ASP A 458 7.04 -24.67 -0.11
N ILE A 459 6.92 -25.73 -0.92
CA ILE A 459 7.30 -25.71 -2.34
C ILE A 459 6.40 -24.73 -3.11
N LEU A 460 5.09 -24.79 -2.93
CA LEU A 460 4.16 -23.84 -3.59
C LEU A 460 4.46 -22.40 -3.18
N LYS A 461 4.68 -22.13 -1.90
CA LYS A 461 5.07 -20.80 -1.39
C LYS A 461 6.39 -20.31 -1.97
N HIS A 462 7.38 -21.19 -2.07
CA HIS A 462 8.67 -20.87 -2.66
C HIS A 462 8.51 -20.53 -4.15
N GLU A 463 7.81 -21.38 -4.90
CA GLU A 463 7.60 -21.22 -6.34
C GLU A 463 6.76 -19.99 -6.68
N ILE A 464 5.79 -19.60 -5.83
CA ILE A 464 5.11 -18.30 -5.96
C ILE A 464 6.12 -17.14 -5.89
N GLY A 465 7.07 -17.20 -4.95
CA GLY A 465 8.10 -16.17 -4.85
C GLY A 465 9.08 -16.18 -6.02
N VAL A 466 9.39 -17.35 -6.59
CA VAL A 466 10.16 -17.47 -7.84
C VAL A 466 9.42 -16.80 -9.00
N VAL A 467 8.12 -17.07 -9.16
CA VAL A 467 7.28 -16.41 -10.17
C VAL A 467 7.24 -14.90 -9.96
N PHE A 468 7.12 -14.43 -8.72
CA PHE A 468 7.13 -12.99 -8.43
C PHE A 468 8.48 -12.33 -8.76
N ALA A 469 9.60 -12.97 -8.46
CA ALA A 469 10.93 -12.47 -8.85
C ALA A 469 11.04 -12.36 -10.38
N ALA A 470 10.58 -13.37 -11.12
CA ALA A 470 10.54 -13.34 -12.59
C ALA A 470 9.63 -12.22 -13.13
N ILE A 471 8.48 -11.99 -12.49
CA ILE A 471 7.61 -10.84 -12.79
C ILE A 471 8.36 -9.51 -12.62
N LEU A 472 9.13 -9.34 -11.55
CA LEU A 472 9.91 -8.12 -11.34
C LEU A 472 10.99 -7.95 -12.42
N GLU A 473 11.63 -9.03 -12.87
CA GLU A 473 12.58 -9.00 -13.99
C GLU A 473 11.92 -8.57 -15.29
N GLN A 474 10.71 -9.08 -15.59
CA GLN A 474 9.92 -8.65 -16.76
C GLN A 474 9.53 -7.18 -16.70
N CYS A 475 9.31 -6.65 -15.50
CA CYS A 475 9.00 -5.24 -15.29
C CYS A 475 10.23 -4.32 -15.36
N GLY A 476 11.45 -4.88 -15.37
CA GLY A 476 12.69 -4.13 -15.56
C GLY A 476 12.89 -3.71 -17.02
N VAL A 477 13.22 -2.44 -17.26
CA VAL A 477 13.41 -1.92 -18.63
C VAL A 477 14.69 -2.40 -19.30
N PHE A 478 15.72 -2.72 -18.50
CA PHE A 478 16.94 -3.39 -18.94
C PHE A 478 16.98 -4.79 -18.34
N ALA A 479 17.04 -5.80 -19.21
CA ALA A 479 17.04 -7.20 -18.82
C ALA A 479 18.27 -7.56 -17.97
N ARG A 480 18.13 -8.53 -17.06
CA ARG A 480 19.22 -9.06 -16.21
C ARG A 480 20.13 -10.03 -16.98
N THR A 481 20.73 -9.52 -18.06
CA THR A 481 21.68 -10.21 -18.96
C THR A 481 22.88 -9.30 -19.22
N GLU A 482 23.99 -9.84 -19.75
CA GLU A 482 25.15 -9.00 -20.12
C GLU A 482 24.78 -7.90 -21.12
N LYS A 483 23.97 -8.22 -22.14
CA LYS A 483 23.47 -7.23 -23.10
C LYS A 483 22.64 -6.14 -22.41
N GLY A 484 21.73 -6.52 -21.51
CA GLY A 484 20.91 -5.56 -20.77
C GLY A 484 21.74 -4.67 -19.83
N LYS A 485 22.80 -5.21 -19.24
CA LYS A 485 23.77 -4.43 -18.45
C LYS A 485 24.51 -3.41 -19.30
N GLU A 486 24.98 -3.79 -20.48
CA GLU A 486 25.60 -2.86 -21.44
C GLU A 486 24.62 -1.75 -21.88
N GLN A 487 23.36 -2.08 -22.11
CA GLN A 487 22.30 -1.12 -22.44
C GLN A 487 22.02 -0.14 -21.28
N PHE A 488 22.01 -0.63 -20.04
CA PHE A 488 21.83 0.22 -18.87
C PHE A 488 23.03 1.16 -18.67
N LEU A 489 24.25 0.67 -18.86
CA LEU A 489 25.45 1.51 -18.83
C LEU A 489 25.45 2.57 -19.94
N LYS A 490 25.04 2.20 -21.15
CA LYS A 490 24.85 3.14 -22.27
C LYS A 490 23.87 4.26 -21.91
N PHE A 491 22.74 3.94 -21.27
CA PHE A 491 21.84 4.97 -20.75
C PHE A 491 22.53 5.84 -19.68
N ALA A 492 23.16 5.25 -18.67
CA ALA A 492 23.84 6.01 -17.62
C ALA A 492 24.92 6.95 -18.19
N ASP A 493 25.66 6.50 -19.19
CA ASP A 493 26.67 7.30 -19.90
C ASP A 493 26.05 8.46 -20.68
N SER A 494 24.83 8.32 -21.18
CA SER A 494 24.11 9.41 -21.89
C SER A 494 23.70 10.58 -20.98
N VAL A 495 23.71 10.37 -19.66
CA VAL A 495 23.40 11.41 -18.66
C VAL A 495 24.62 12.28 -18.34
N LYS A 496 25.85 11.81 -18.65
CA LYS A 496 27.12 12.42 -18.22
C LYS A 496 27.31 13.86 -18.63
#